data_AF-A0A1A6GR81-F1
#
_entry.id   AF-A0A1A6GR81-F1
#
_cell.length_a   1.000
_cell.length_b   1.000
_cell.length_c   1.000
_cell.angle_alpha   90.00
_cell.angle_beta   90.00
_cell.angle_gamma   90.00
#
_symmetry.space_group_name_H-M   'P 1'
#
loop_
_entity.id
_entity.type
_entity.pdbx_description
1 polymer ?
#
loop_
_entity_poly.entity_id
_entity_poly.type
_entity_poly.pdbx_seq_one_letter_code
_entity_poly.pdbx_strand_id
1 'polypeptide(L)'
;LRSFLRKTFFTNPVVGRVNISQKGKLQEEYDIFQIWSFRNGLELKVKIGKFSPYFPHDQQLHLSEEMREWATWSRQMPSSVCSADCGPGFRKFWQEGLAACCFDCIPCPENEVSNDTNILQCVKCPEQQYANTEQTQCIDKAVTFMTYEDPLGMALAIMALCFSAFTAAILGVFVKYHETPIVKANNRNLSYILLISLICCFLCSLLFIGHPNSATCILQQITFGVVFTVAVSTVLAKT
;
A
#
# COMPACT_ATOMS: atom_id res chain seq x y z
N LEU A 1 56.50 -41.23 -22.28
CA LEU A 1 56.06 -41.20 -20.86
C LEU A 1 54.80 -40.34 -20.64
N ARG A 2 54.79 -39.05 -21.00
CA ARG A 2 53.66 -38.12 -20.74
C ARG A 2 52.30 -38.54 -21.35
N SER A 3 52.31 -39.22 -22.50
CA SER A 3 51.08 -39.76 -23.13
C SER A 3 50.51 -40.99 -22.43
N PHE A 4 51.33 -41.75 -21.70
CA PHE A 4 50.93 -43.02 -21.07
C PHE A 4 50.24 -42.77 -19.73
N LEU A 5 50.75 -41.81 -18.94
CA LEU A 5 50.16 -41.33 -17.68
C LEU A 5 48.81 -40.60 -17.85
N ARG A 6 48.40 -40.31 -19.10
CA ARG A 6 47.19 -39.54 -19.43
C ARG A 6 45.90 -40.39 -19.44
N LYS A 7 46.05 -41.72 -19.40
CA LYS A 7 44.97 -42.72 -19.55
C LYS A 7 45.08 -43.83 -18.51
N THR A 8 45.71 -43.56 -17.37
CA THR A 8 45.89 -44.55 -16.31
C THR A 8 44.75 -44.47 -15.30
N PHE A 9 44.03 -45.58 -15.19
CA PHE A 9 43.12 -45.88 -14.09
C PHE A 9 43.83 -46.84 -13.15
N PHE A 10 43.96 -46.48 -11.88
CA PHE A 10 44.49 -47.40 -10.88
C PHE A 10 43.69 -47.27 -9.59
N THR A 11 43.57 -48.38 -8.88
CA THR A 11 42.90 -48.44 -7.59
C THR A 11 43.96 -48.31 -6.51
N ASN A 12 43.96 -47.17 -5.82
CA ASN A 12 44.77 -47.00 -4.61
C ASN A 12 43.98 -47.57 -3.42
N PRO A 13 44.55 -48.50 -2.63
CA PRO A 13 43.87 -49.08 -1.47
C PRO A 13 43.46 -48.06 -0.40
N VAL A 14 44.04 -46.85 -0.39
CA VAL A 14 43.75 -45.80 0.60
C VAL A 14 42.75 -44.75 0.08
N VAL A 15 42.80 -44.42 -1.21
CA VAL A 15 42.06 -43.29 -1.81
C VAL A 15 40.95 -43.76 -2.78
N GLY A 16 40.90 -45.06 -3.09
CA GLY A 16 39.96 -45.62 -4.06
C GLY A 16 40.45 -45.46 -5.50
N ARG A 17 39.50 -45.37 -6.45
CA ARG A 17 39.78 -45.38 -7.90
C ARG A 17 40.29 -44.01 -8.35
N VAL A 18 41.54 -43.92 -8.79
CA VAL A 18 42.17 -42.65 -9.21
C VAL A 18 42.23 -42.57 -10.75
N ASN A 19 41.74 -41.46 -11.30
CA ASN A 19 41.76 -41.17 -12.74
C ASN A 19 42.64 -39.94 -13.02
N ILE A 20 43.75 -40.16 -13.72
CA ILE A 20 44.70 -39.09 -14.09
C ILE A 20 44.40 -38.66 -15.54
N SER A 21 43.39 -37.81 -15.73
CA SER A 21 43.07 -37.21 -17.05
C SER A 21 43.57 -35.76 -17.14
N GLN A 22 44.21 -35.42 -18.27
CA GLN A 22 44.99 -34.18 -18.47
C GLN A 22 44.23 -32.84 -18.41
N LYS A 23 42.91 -32.84 -18.17
CA LYS A 23 42.07 -31.62 -18.07
C LYS A 23 40.82 -31.78 -17.17
N GLY A 24 40.71 -32.85 -16.38
CA GLY A 24 39.58 -33.03 -15.47
C GLY A 24 40.00 -32.70 -14.05
N LYS A 25 39.32 -31.74 -13.39
CA LYS A 25 39.42 -31.58 -11.94
C LYS A 25 39.24 -32.96 -11.30
N LEU A 26 40.19 -33.40 -10.48
CA LEU A 26 39.98 -34.55 -9.62
C LEU A 26 38.78 -34.20 -8.74
N GLN A 27 37.63 -34.84 -8.97
CA GLN A 27 36.46 -34.73 -8.11
C GLN A 27 36.76 -35.60 -6.90
N GLU A 28 37.41 -35.00 -5.91
CA GLU A 28 37.80 -35.68 -4.68
C GLU A 28 36.62 -35.70 -3.71
N GLU A 29 36.55 -36.78 -2.94
CA GLU A 29 35.63 -36.87 -1.81
C GLU A 29 36.33 -36.30 -0.58
N TYR A 30 35.60 -35.55 0.23
CA TYR A 30 36.13 -34.93 1.44
C TYR A 30 35.41 -35.46 2.66
N ASP A 31 36.18 -35.87 3.67
CA ASP A 31 35.64 -36.20 4.98
C ASP A 31 35.57 -34.93 5.85
N ILE A 32 34.43 -34.73 6.51
CA ILE A 32 34.17 -33.57 7.36
C ILE A 32 34.33 -34.00 8.81
N PHE A 33 35.11 -33.24 9.57
CA PHE A 33 35.40 -33.54 10.97
C PHE A 33 35.03 -32.35 11.87
N GLN A 34 34.64 -32.66 13.10
CA GLN A 34 34.49 -31.70 14.19
C GLN A 34 35.52 -32.03 15.27
N ILE A 35 36.08 -30.99 15.89
CA ILE A 35 37.02 -31.12 17.00
C ILE A 35 36.25 -30.85 18.29
N TRP A 36 36.31 -31.78 19.23
CA TRP A 36 35.66 -31.68 20.52
C TRP A 36 36.71 -31.46 21.60
N SER A 37 36.64 -30.30 22.26
CA SER A 37 37.52 -29.96 23.37
C SER A 37 36.79 -30.24 24.69
N PHE A 38 37.26 -31.22 25.45
CA PHE A 38 36.74 -31.54 26.77
C PHE A 38 37.40 -30.65 27.83
N ARG A 39 36.70 -30.41 28.95
CA ARG A 39 37.21 -29.58 30.08
C ARG A 39 38.58 -30.04 30.61
N ASN A 40 38.93 -31.29 30.39
CA ASN A 40 40.19 -31.91 30.83
C ASN A 40 41.35 -31.65 29.86
N GLY A 41 41.15 -30.83 28.81
CA GLY A 41 42.17 -30.55 27.78
C GLY A 41 42.31 -31.64 26.71
N LEU A 42 41.46 -32.68 26.75
CA LEU A 42 41.41 -33.71 25.72
C LEU A 42 40.72 -33.14 24.48
N GLU A 43 41.33 -33.31 23.31
CA GLU A 43 40.72 -32.98 22.02
C GLU A 43 40.45 -34.26 21.23
N LEU A 44 39.19 -34.46 20.82
CA LEU A 44 38.78 -35.59 20.00
C LEU A 44 38.34 -35.10 18.63
N LYS A 45 38.99 -35.60 17.58
CA LYS A 45 38.57 -35.37 16.19
C LYS A 45 37.57 -36.44 15.77
N VAL A 46 36.32 -36.05 15.58
CA VAL A 46 35.23 -36.95 15.20
C VAL A 46 34.79 -36.67 13.77
N LYS A 47 34.64 -37.71 12.95
CA LYS A 47 34.10 -37.58 11.59
C LYS A 47 32.59 -37.37 11.68
N ILE A 48 32.11 -36.24 11.15
CA ILE A 48 30.70 -35.82 11.23
C ILE A 48 29.98 -35.87 9.90
N GLY A 49 30.71 -36.06 8.80
CA GLY A 49 30.10 -36.14 7.48
C GLY A 49 31.09 -36.39 6.36
N LYS A 50 30.56 -36.33 5.14
CA LYS A 50 31.30 -36.51 3.90
C LYS A 50 30.69 -35.61 2.83
N PHE A 51 31.55 -35.01 2.02
CA PHE A 51 31.18 -34.39 0.77
C PHE A 51 31.64 -35.28 -0.38
N SER A 52 30.74 -35.64 -1.29
CA SER A 52 31.10 -36.37 -2.50
C SER A 52 30.45 -35.72 -3.71
N PRO A 53 31.25 -35.22 -4.65
CA PRO A 53 30.75 -34.47 -5.80
C PRO A 53 30.17 -35.39 -6.88
N TYR A 54 30.20 -36.72 -6.67
CA TYR A 54 29.60 -37.73 -7.54
C TYR A 54 28.08 -37.87 -7.32
N PHE A 55 27.54 -37.30 -6.24
CA PHE A 55 26.10 -37.29 -5.97
C PHE A 55 25.38 -36.13 -6.67
N PRO A 56 24.05 -36.23 -6.86
CA PRO A 56 23.19 -35.12 -7.28
C PRO A 56 23.40 -33.88 -6.39
N HIS A 57 23.24 -32.68 -6.95
CA HIS A 57 23.58 -31.40 -6.29
C HIS A 57 23.01 -31.23 -4.88
N ASP A 58 21.83 -31.78 -4.61
CA ASP A 58 21.09 -31.76 -3.35
C ASP A 58 21.58 -32.79 -2.32
N GLN A 59 22.43 -33.75 -2.73
CA GLN A 59 22.93 -34.86 -1.89
C GLN A 59 24.46 -34.91 -1.81
N GLN A 60 25.16 -33.89 -2.33
CA GLN A 60 26.63 -33.86 -2.32
C GLN A 60 27.21 -33.78 -0.91
N LEU A 61 26.48 -33.18 0.04
CA LEU A 61 26.88 -33.05 1.43
C LEU A 61 26.02 -33.98 2.31
N HIS A 62 26.66 -34.93 2.98
CA HIS A 62 26.01 -35.82 3.93
C HIS A 62 26.59 -35.59 5.33
N LEU A 63 25.76 -35.11 6.26
CA LEU A 63 26.11 -34.91 7.67
C LEU A 63 25.34 -35.91 8.53
N SER A 64 25.97 -36.43 9.58
CA SER A 64 25.32 -37.35 10.53
C SER A 64 24.24 -36.62 11.35
N GLU A 65 22.99 -37.11 11.35
CA GLU A 65 21.86 -36.49 12.06
C GLU A 65 22.06 -36.46 13.58
N GLU A 66 22.68 -37.50 14.15
CA GLU A 66 22.94 -37.62 15.58
C GLU A 66 23.80 -36.45 16.11
N MET A 67 24.68 -35.87 15.26
CA MET A 67 25.55 -34.76 15.65
C MET A 67 24.84 -33.40 15.78
N ARG A 68 23.66 -33.23 15.18
CA ARG A 68 22.93 -31.95 15.18
C ARG A 68 22.48 -31.55 16.59
N GLU A 69 22.29 -32.52 17.49
CA GLU A 69 21.86 -32.28 18.88
C GLU A 69 23.00 -31.92 19.83
N TRP A 70 24.27 -32.24 19.51
CA TRP A 70 25.40 -32.02 20.42
C TRP A 70 26.27 -30.81 20.08
N ALA A 71 26.25 -30.32 18.83
CA ALA A 71 27.02 -29.14 18.42
C ALA A 71 26.43 -27.82 18.95
N THR A 72 25.12 -27.80 19.27
CA THR A 72 24.41 -26.65 19.82
C THR A 72 23.38 -27.16 20.81
N TRP A 73 23.23 -26.52 21.97
CA TRP A 73 22.14 -26.80 22.93
C TRP A 73 20.74 -26.59 22.31
N SER A 74 20.67 -26.01 21.11
CA SER A 74 19.50 -25.87 20.25
C SER A 74 19.56 -26.80 19.02
N ARG A 75 18.42 -27.39 18.65
CA ARG A 75 18.25 -28.14 17.38
C ARG A 75 18.44 -27.30 16.10
N GLN A 76 18.49 -25.98 16.24
CA GLN A 76 18.69 -25.02 15.16
C GLN A 76 20.12 -24.52 15.16
N MET A 77 20.75 -24.58 13.99
CA MET A 77 22.07 -24.03 13.70
C MET A 77 21.98 -22.50 13.78
N PRO A 78 22.93 -21.82 14.44
CA PRO A 78 22.89 -20.38 14.57
C PRO A 78 23.02 -19.73 13.19
N SER A 79 22.08 -18.84 12.87
CA SER A 79 22.13 -18.07 11.63
C SER A 79 23.27 -17.07 11.70
N SER A 80 24.18 -17.12 10.73
CA SER A 80 25.28 -16.16 10.59
C SER A 80 24.84 -15.02 9.67
N VAL A 81 23.83 -14.25 10.09
CA VAL A 81 23.32 -13.07 9.38
C VAL A 81 23.70 -11.80 10.11
N CYS A 82 24.07 -10.77 9.37
CA CYS A 82 24.41 -9.46 9.92
C CYS A 82 23.13 -8.68 10.27
N SER A 83 22.20 -8.65 9.34
CA SER A 83 20.90 -8.00 9.48
C SER A 83 19.77 -9.00 9.31
N ALA A 84 18.72 -8.85 10.11
CA ALA A 84 17.48 -9.60 9.92
C ALA A 84 16.77 -9.16 8.64
N ASP A 85 15.88 -10.02 8.13
CA ASP A 85 15.06 -9.69 6.96
C ASP A 85 14.08 -8.56 7.29
N CYS A 86 13.92 -7.62 6.34
CA CYS A 86 12.97 -6.53 6.50
C CYS A 86 11.55 -7.04 6.20
N GLY A 87 10.63 -6.79 7.12
CA GLY A 87 9.22 -7.10 6.96
C GLY A 87 8.50 -6.13 6.01
N PRO A 88 7.20 -6.40 5.73
CA PRO A 88 6.34 -5.47 5.01
C PRO A 88 6.33 -4.08 5.66
N GLY A 89 6.16 -3.03 4.85
CA GLY A 89 6.26 -1.62 5.28
C GLY A 89 7.68 -1.06 5.36
N PHE A 90 8.71 -1.91 5.25
CA PHE A 90 10.11 -1.50 5.32
C PHE A 90 10.85 -1.82 4.02
N ARG A 91 11.87 -1.01 3.72
CA ARG A 91 12.85 -1.24 2.64
C ARG A 91 14.26 -1.36 3.19
N LYS A 92 15.10 -2.08 2.45
CA LYS A 92 16.53 -2.19 2.75
C LYS A 92 17.24 -0.89 2.45
N PHE A 93 18.09 -0.48 3.38
CA PHE A 93 19.00 0.64 3.22
C PHE A 93 20.43 0.17 3.47
N TRP A 94 21.26 0.27 2.43
CA TRP A 94 22.68 -0.04 2.51
C TRP A 94 23.45 1.17 3.03
N GLN A 95 24.21 1.00 4.10
CA GLN A 95 25.15 2.02 4.53
C GLN A 95 26.48 1.86 3.79
N GLU A 96 27.03 2.99 3.34
CA GLU A 96 28.36 3.00 2.73
C GLU A 96 29.41 2.53 3.73
N GLY A 97 30.27 1.61 3.30
CA GLY A 97 31.36 1.06 4.13
C GLY A 97 31.04 -0.25 4.87
N LEU A 98 29.79 -0.74 4.84
CA LEU A 98 29.42 -2.05 5.36
C LEU A 98 29.42 -3.14 4.28
N ALA A 99 29.47 -4.41 4.71
CA ALA A 99 29.38 -5.56 3.82
C ALA A 99 27.98 -5.67 3.17
N ALA A 100 27.92 -6.26 1.97
CA ALA A 100 26.67 -6.47 1.21
C ALA A 100 25.67 -7.47 1.84
N CYS A 101 25.84 -7.86 3.10
CA CYS A 101 24.84 -8.60 3.89
C CYS A 101 24.33 -7.80 5.10
N CYS A 102 24.91 -6.62 5.37
CA CYS A 102 24.56 -5.72 6.46
C CYS A 102 23.77 -4.53 5.89
N PHE A 103 22.51 -4.43 6.26
CA PHE A 103 21.60 -3.37 5.86
C PHE A 103 20.67 -2.98 7.02
N ASP A 104 20.12 -1.78 6.96
CA ASP A 104 19.09 -1.33 7.88
C ASP A 104 17.71 -1.47 7.23
N CYS A 105 16.69 -1.74 8.05
CA CYS A 105 15.30 -1.70 7.62
C CYS A 105 14.72 -0.33 7.95
N ILE A 106 14.46 0.47 6.92
CA ILE A 106 13.85 1.80 7.06
C ILE A 106 12.40 1.76 6.56
N PRO A 107 11.48 2.50 7.19
CA PRO A 107 10.11 2.57 6.72
C PRO A 107 10.05 3.16 5.30
N CYS A 108 9.02 2.78 4.56
CA CYS A 108 8.73 3.39 3.27
C CYS A 108 8.45 4.91 3.40
N PRO A 109 8.69 5.68 2.33
CA PRO A 109 8.27 7.08 2.27
C PRO A 109 6.76 7.26 2.39
N GLU A 110 6.32 8.49 2.64
CA GLU A 110 4.90 8.82 2.61
C GLU A 110 4.24 8.44 1.29
N ASN A 111 3.06 7.81 1.39
CA ASN A 111 2.26 7.34 0.26
C ASN A 111 2.93 6.26 -0.61
N GLU A 112 3.92 5.55 -0.07
CA GLU A 112 4.51 4.36 -0.67
C GLU A 112 4.31 3.15 0.24
N VAL A 113 4.27 1.95 -0.36
CA VAL A 113 3.98 0.70 0.35
C VAL A 113 4.93 -0.43 -0.03
N SER A 114 5.04 -1.39 0.88
CA SER A 114 5.79 -2.63 0.74
C SER A 114 4.99 -3.80 1.29
N ASN A 115 4.61 -4.74 0.43
CA ASN A 115 3.91 -5.96 0.84
C ASN A 115 4.86 -7.15 1.03
N ASP A 116 5.97 -7.16 0.30
CA ASP A 116 6.94 -8.25 0.31
C ASP A 116 8.05 -8.00 1.33
N THR A 117 8.72 -9.08 1.75
CA THR A 117 9.92 -8.97 2.57
C THR A 117 11.11 -8.55 1.72
N ASN A 118 12.07 -7.87 2.35
CA ASN A 118 13.39 -7.61 1.76
C ASN A 118 13.43 -6.76 0.48
N ILE A 119 12.44 -5.89 0.27
CA ILE A 119 12.42 -4.99 -0.89
C ILE A 119 13.50 -3.90 -0.84
N LEU A 120 13.91 -3.42 -2.01
CA LEU A 120 14.86 -2.31 -2.17
C LEU A 120 14.16 -0.96 -2.35
N GLN A 121 13.02 -0.96 -3.04
CA GLN A 121 12.25 0.23 -3.37
C GLN A 121 10.78 -0.04 -3.08
N CYS A 122 10.14 0.92 -2.40
CA CYS A 122 8.72 0.87 -2.13
C CYS A 122 7.94 1.30 -3.37
N VAL A 123 6.67 0.91 -3.43
CA VAL A 123 5.78 1.21 -4.56
C VAL A 123 4.82 2.32 -4.16
N LYS A 124 4.72 3.37 -4.98
CA LYS A 124 3.80 4.48 -4.74
C LYS A 124 2.34 4.07 -4.97
N CYS A 125 1.45 4.48 -4.07
CA CYS A 125 0.02 4.24 -4.24
C CYS A 125 -0.58 5.05 -5.40
N PRO A 126 -1.62 4.53 -6.08
CA PRO A 126 -2.39 5.27 -7.09
C PRO A 126 -3.01 6.56 -6.52
N GLU A 127 -3.34 7.53 -7.38
CA GLU A 127 -3.84 8.84 -6.93
C GLU A 127 -5.14 8.80 -6.11
N GLN A 128 -5.98 7.78 -6.31
CA GLN A 128 -7.25 7.59 -5.60
C GLN A 128 -7.07 6.92 -4.23
N GLN A 129 -5.85 6.46 -3.92
CA GLN A 129 -5.52 5.71 -2.74
C GLN A 129 -4.44 6.42 -1.91
N TYR A 130 -4.31 6.01 -0.66
CA TYR A 130 -3.24 6.43 0.24
C TYR A 130 -2.67 5.22 0.99
N ALA A 131 -1.38 5.27 1.33
CA ALA A 131 -0.76 4.21 2.14
C ALA A 131 -1.37 4.14 3.55
N ASN A 132 -1.60 2.93 4.06
CA ASN A 132 -2.00 2.72 5.46
C ASN A 132 -0.88 3.13 6.44
N THR A 133 -1.19 3.20 7.74
CA THR A 133 -0.23 3.59 8.79
C THR A 133 1.02 2.71 8.80
N GLU A 134 0.86 1.41 8.55
CA GLU A 134 1.98 0.44 8.50
C GLU A 134 2.68 0.39 7.13
N GLN A 135 2.23 1.18 6.14
CA GLN A 135 2.79 1.24 4.78
C GLN A 135 2.87 -0.13 4.07
N THR A 136 1.94 -1.02 4.37
CA THR A 136 1.84 -2.36 3.78
C THR A 136 0.86 -2.42 2.61
N GLN A 137 -0.15 -1.56 2.59
CA GLN A 137 -1.22 -1.58 1.60
C GLN A 137 -1.77 -0.19 1.28
N CYS A 138 -2.27 -0.04 0.06
CA CYS A 138 -2.97 1.17 -0.38
C CYS A 138 -4.46 1.06 -0.03
N ILE A 139 -5.00 2.09 0.62
CA ILE A 139 -6.40 2.22 1.04
C ILE A 139 -7.05 3.33 0.21
N ASP A 140 -8.31 3.15 -0.21
CA ASP A 140 -9.04 4.18 -0.95
C ASP A 140 -9.26 5.44 -0.09
N LYS A 141 -9.05 6.60 -0.70
CA LYS A 141 -9.29 7.89 -0.04
C LYS A 141 -10.77 8.01 0.35
N ALA A 142 -11.02 8.31 1.62
CA ALA A 142 -12.37 8.59 2.08
C ALA A 142 -12.90 9.87 1.41
N VAL A 143 -14.07 9.78 0.78
CA VAL A 143 -14.78 10.95 0.26
C VAL A 143 -15.33 11.71 1.45
N THR A 144 -14.81 12.91 1.71
CA THR A 144 -15.41 13.82 2.69
C THR A 144 -16.57 14.55 2.03
N PHE A 145 -17.76 14.42 2.61
CA PHE A 145 -18.96 15.12 2.16
C PHE A 145 -19.67 15.71 3.38
N MET A 146 -20.51 16.72 3.13
CA MET A 146 -21.25 17.39 4.19
C MET A 146 -22.54 16.62 4.45
N THR A 147 -22.60 15.89 5.55
CA THR A 147 -23.74 15.02 5.86
C THR A 147 -24.85 15.81 6.54
N TYR A 148 -26.09 15.28 6.53
CA TYR A 148 -27.18 15.84 7.33
C TYR A 148 -27.02 15.57 8.84
N GLU A 149 -26.15 14.64 9.21
CA GLU A 149 -25.85 14.29 10.60
C GLU A 149 -24.87 15.29 11.21
N ASP A 150 -24.04 15.94 10.38
CA ASP A 150 -23.14 16.99 10.81
C ASP A 150 -23.92 18.23 11.28
N PRO A 151 -23.51 18.88 12.37
CA PRO A 151 -24.23 20.04 12.91
C PRO A 151 -24.33 21.19 11.90
N LEU A 152 -23.30 21.35 11.06
CA LEU A 152 -23.27 22.38 10.02
C LEU A 152 -24.20 22.05 8.86
N GLY A 153 -24.26 20.78 8.42
CA GLY A 153 -25.19 20.33 7.39
C GLY A 153 -26.64 20.46 7.82
N MET A 154 -26.96 20.06 9.07
CA MET A 154 -28.29 20.22 9.65
C MET A 154 -28.70 21.69 9.74
N ALA A 155 -27.82 22.57 10.23
CA ALA A 155 -28.11 24.00 10.34
C ALA A 155 -28.40 24.64 8.97
N LEU A 156 -27.59 24.34 7.95
CA LEU A 156 -27.80 24.83 6.59
C LEU A 156 -29.11 24.33 6.00
N ALA A 157 -29.46 23.06 6.23
CA ALA A 157 -30.71 22.48 5.76
C ALA A 157 -31.94 23.18 6.36
N ILE A 158 -31.93 23.39 7.67
CA ILE A 158 -33.02 24.08 8.38
C ILE A 158 -33.16 25.51 7.88
N MET A 159 -32.06 26.25 7.76
CA MET A 159 -32.09 27.64 7.26
C MET A 159 -32.64 27.71 5.84
N ALA A 160 -32.21 26.82 4.94
CA ALA A 160 -32.71 26.76 3.57
C ALA A 160 -34.22 26.51 3.51
N LEU A 161 -34.73 25.56 4.29
CA LEU A 161 -36.17 25.27 4.38
C LEU A 161 -36.96 26.44 4.97
N CYS A 162 -36.46 27.08 6.03
CA CYS A 162 -37.07 28.25 6.64
C CYS A 162 -37.19 29.42 5.65
N PHE A 163 -36.10 29.75 4.94
CA PHE A 163 -36.14 30.83 3.94
C PHE A 163 -37.02 30.50 2.73
N SER A 164 -37.01 29.24 2.28
CA SER A 164 -37.94 28.77 1.25
C SER A 164 -39.40 28.91 1.67
N ALA A 165 -39.74 28.52 2.90
CA ALA A 165 -41.11 28.63 3.42
C ALA A 165 -41.55 30.10 3.57
N PHE A 166 -40.67 30.95 4.08
CA PHE A 166 -40.94 32.39 4.23
C PHE A 166 -41.21 33.05 2.87
N THR A 167 -40.41 32.72 1.86
CA THR A 167 -40.55 33.30 0.52
C THR A 167 -41.75 32.76 -0.25
N ALA A 168 -42.11 31.48 -0.03
CA ALA A 168 -43.39 30.93 -0.49
C ALA A 168 -44.59 31.63 0.16
N ALA A 169 -44.52 31.97 1.44
CA ALA A 169 -45.58 32.74 2.11
C ALA A 169 -45.74 34.14 1.48
N ILE A 170 -44.62 34.83 1.20
CA ILE A 170 -44.64 36.12 0.48
C ILE A 170 -45.28 35.96 -0.90
N LEU A 171 -44.90 34.93 -1.65
CA LEU A 171 -45.50 34.64 -2.96
C LEU A 171 -47.02 34.41 -2.84
N GLY A 172 -47.46 33.68 -1.82
CA GLY A 172 -48.89 33.47 -1.53
C GLY A 172 -49.64 34.79 -1.27
N VAL A 173 -49.03 35.72 -0.54
CA VAL A 173 -49.59 37.07 -0.32
C VAL A 173 -49.67 37.84 -1.64
N PHE A 174 -48.63 37.82 -2.48
CA PHE A 174 -48.63 38.47 -3.80
C PHE A 174 -49.67 37.88 -4.76
N VAL A 175 -49.97 36.58 -4.66
CA VAL A 175 -51.04 35.94 -5.44
C VAL A 175 -52.41 36.35 -4.91
N LYS A 176 -52.62 36.35 -3.59
CA LYS A 176 -53.90 36.72 -2.97
C LYS A 176 -54.26 38.19 -3.22
N TYR A 177 -53.29 39.09 -3.12
CA TYR A 177 -53.46 40.53 -3.32
C TYR A 177 -53.02 41.00 -4.72
N HIS A 178 -53.18 40.13 -5.73
CA HIS A 178 -52.78 40.41 -7.10
C HIS A 178 -53.32 41.75 -7.63
N GLU A 179 -54.56 42.11 -7.31
CA GLU A 179 -55.20 43.34 -7.80
C GLU A 179 -54.79 44.62 -7.07
N THR A 180 -53.89 44.54 -6.07
CA THR A 180 -53.46 45.73 -5.35
C THR A 180 -52.59 46.64 -6.23
N PRO A 181 -52.73 47.98 -6.12
CA PRO A 181 -51.99 48.93 -6.95
C PRO A 181 -50.46 48.79 -6.81
N ILE A 182 -49.99 48.27 -5.66
CA ILE A 182 -48.58 47.98 -5.41
C ILE A 182 -48.07 46.85 -6.32
N VAL A 183 -48.79 45.73 -6.44
CA VAL A 183 -48.40 44.59 -7.29
C VAL A 183 -48.56 44.92 -8.78
N LYS A 184 -49.55 45.77 -9.11
CA LYS A 184 -49.78 46.22 -10.48
C LYS A 184 -48.72 47.22 -10.97
N ALA A 185 -48.27 48.12 -10.09
CA ALA A 185 -47.18 49.05 -10.39
C ALA A 185 -45.83 48.34 -10.55
N ASN A 186 -45.62 47.24 -9.82
CA ASN A 186 -44.41 46.44 -9.86
C ASN A 186 -44.61 45.19 -10.73
N ASN A 187 -44.42 45.32 -12.06
CA ASN A 187 -44.61 44.28 -13.09
C ASN A 187 -44.81 42.86 -12.51
N ARG A 188 -46.08 42.45 -12.40
CA ARG A 188 -46.54 41.24 -11.70
C ARG A 188 -45.74 40.00 -12.10
N ASN A 189 -45.47 39.85 -13.40
CA ASN A 189 -44.78 38.69 -13.96
C ASN A 189 -43.33 38.62 -13.48
N LEU A 190 -42.61 39.75 -13.49
CA LEU A 190 -41.22 39.82 -12.99
C LEU A 190 -41.16 39.52 -11.49
N SER A 191 -42.11 40.03 -10.71
CA SER A 191 -42.16 39.78 -9.27
C SER A 191 -42.40 38.29 -8.93
N TYR A 192 -43.26 37.60 -9.69
CA TYR A 192 -43.46 36.16 -9.52
C TYR A 192 -42.24 35.34 -9.95
N ILE A 193 -41.63 35.66 -11.09
CA ILE A 193 -40.42 34.97 -11.57
C ILE A 193 -39.30 35.10 -10.54
N LEU A 194 -39.11 36.29 -9.98
CA LEU A 194 -38.10 36.54 -8.94
C LEU A 194 -38.34 35.68 -7.70
N LEU A 195 -39.56 35.69 -7.15
CA LEU A 195 -39.89 34.92 -5.94
C LEU A 195 -39.77 33.41 -6.17
N ILE A 196 -40.22 32.90 -7.32
CA ILE A 196 -40.06 31.48 -7.68
C ILE A 196 -38.58 31.11 -7.82
N SER A 197 -37.79 31.94 -8.51
CA SER A 197 -36.34 31.72 -8.65
C SER A 197 -35.64 31.70 -7.30
N LEU A 198 -36.04 32.57 -6.37
CA LEU A 198 -35.47 32.64 -5.03
C LEU A 198 -35.81 31.39 -4.18
N ILE A 199 -37.04 30.89 -4.27
CA ILE A 199 -37.45 29.60 -3.65
C ILE A 199 -36.58 28.47 -4.20
N CYS A 200 -36.43 28.40 -5.52
CA CYS A 200 -35.54 27.43 -6.16
C CYS A 200 -34.13 27.57 -5.58
N CYS A 201 -33.52 28.76 -5.55
CA CYS A 201 -32.16 28.96 -5.00
C CYS A 201 -31.97 28.31 -3.62
N PHE A 202 -32.89 28.54 -2.69
CA PHE A 202 -32.78 27.97 -1.34
C PHE A 202 -32.86 26.45 -1.34
N LEU A 203 -33.75 25.87 -2.14
CA LEU A 203 -33.86 24.41 -2.27
C LEU A 203 -32.64 23.79 -2.97
N CYS A 204 -31.98 24.52 -3.87
CA CYS A 204 -30.81 24.03 -4.59
C CYS A 204 -29.61 23.81 -3.66
N SER A 205 -29.48 24.64 -2.62
CA SER A 205 -28.45 24.47 -1.59
C SER A 205 -28.55 23.11 -0.89
N LEU A 206 -29.75 22.54 -0.79
CA LEU A 206 -29.94 21.21 -0.19
C LEU A 206 -29.33 20.10 -1.05
N LEU A 207 -29.21 20.28 -2.37
CA LEU A 207 -28.60 19.29 -3.25
C LEU A 207 -27.10 19.11 -2.98
N PHE A 208 -26.45 20.10 -2.36
CA PHE A 208 -25.04 20.04 -1.95
C PHE A 208 -24.84 19.31 -0.61
N ILE A 209 -25.92 19.03 0.13
CA ILE A 209 -25.89 18.34 1.42
C ILE A 209 -26.25 16.87 1.19
N GLY A 210 -25.45 15.96 1.72
CA GLY A 210 -25.64 14.51 1.60
C GLY A 210 -24.67 13.83 0.63
N HIS A 211 -24.90 12.54 0.41
CA HIS A 211 -23.99 11.72 -0.39
C HIS A 211 -24.04 12.11 -1.88
N PRO A 212 -22.89 12.34 -2.52
CA PRO A 212 -22.84 12.62 -3.95
C PRO A 212 -23.32 11.39 -4.72
N ASN A 213 -24.40 11.55 -5.48
CA ASN A 213 -24.92 10.58 -6.42
C ASN A 213 -24.72 11.15 -7.84
N SER A 214 -24.64 10.30 -8.86
CA SER A 214 -24.43 10.75 -10.24
C SER A 214 -25.52 11.75 -10.68
N ALA A 215 -26.76 11.51 -10.26
CA ALA A 215 -27.87 12.42 -10.52
C ALA A 215 -27.75 13.77 -9.79
N THR A 216 -27.34 13.76 -8.51
CA THR A 216 -27.19 15.00 -7.74
C THR A 216 -26.01 15.83 -8.23
N CYS A 217 -24.92 15.19 -8.69
CA CYS A 217 -23.77 15.87 -9.28
C CYS A 217 -24.16 16.65 -10.56
N ILE A 218 -24.89 16.01 -11.49
CA ILE A 218 -25.38 16.68 -12.71
C ILE A 218 -26.36 17.80 -12.35
N LEU A 219 -27.26 17.53 -11.40
CA LEU A 219 -28.27 18.50 -10.99
C LEU A 219 -27.64 19.72 -10.32
N GLN A 220 -26.62 19.56 -9.47
CA GLN A 220 -25.89 20.67 -8.83
C GLN A 220 -25.30 21.63 -9.89
N GLN A 221 -24.64 21.08 -10.91
CA GLN A 221 -23.97 21.89 -11.94
C GLN A 221 -24.96 22.72 -12.76
N ILE A 222 -26.06 22.12 -13.20
CA ILE A 222 -27.09 22.79 -13.99
C ILE A 222 -27.81 23.84 -13.15
N THR A 223 -28.19 23.44 -11.94
CA THR A 223 -29.09 24.23 -11.11
C THR A 223 -28.40 25.47 -10.55
N PHE A 224 -27.12 25.37 -10.16
CA PHE A 224 -26.38 26.54 -9.69
C PHE A 224 -26.27 27.64 -10.77
N GLY A 225 -25.96 27.26 -12.02
CA GLY A 225 -25.83 28.23 -13.11
C GLY A 225 -27.17 28.82 -13.56
N VAL A 226 -28.19 27.98 -13.75
CA VAL A 226 -29.48 28.43 -14.29
C VAL A 226 -30.25 29.27 -13.28
N VAL A 227 -30.34 28.82 -12.02
CA VAL A 227 -31.16 29.53 -11.04
C VAL A 227 -30.51 30.86 -10.65
N PHE A 228 -29.18 30.91 -10.54
CA PHE A 228 -28.46 32.16 -10.25
C PHE A 228 -28.59 33.18 -11.38
N THR A 229 -28.45 32.76 -12.65
CA THR A 229 -28.59 33.66 -13.80
C THR A 229 -30.00 34.22 -13.90
N VAL A 230 -31.04 33.38 -13.74
CA VAL A 230 -32.43 33.84 -13.73
C VAL A 230 -32.67 34.86 -12.61
N ALA A 231 -32.21 34.58 -11.39
CA ALA A 231 -32.36 35.51 -10.27
C ALA A 231 -31.72 36.88 -10.56
N VAL A 232 -30.45 36.90 -11.02
CA VAL A 232 -29.72 38.14 -11.33
C VAL A 232 -30.38 38.89 -12.48
N SER A 233 -30.74 38.22 -13.58
CA SER A 233 -31.41 38.85 -14.72
C SER A 233 -32.75 39.47 -14.33
N THR A 234 -33.52 38.82 -13.43
CA THR A 234 -34.82 39.33 -13.00
C THR A 234 -34.68 40.55 -12.10
N VAL A 235 -33.64 40.61 -11.26
CA VAL A 235 -33.30 41.80 -10.47
C VAL A 235 -32.87 42.94 -11.40
N LEU A 236 -31.99 42.67 -12.37
CA LEU A 236 -31.48 43.67 -13.31
C LEU A 236 -32.58 44.23 -14.23
N ALA A 237 -33.57 43.40 -14.59
CA ALA A 237 -34.73 43.84 -15.36
C ALA A 237 -35.73 44.68 -14.54
N LYS A 238 -35.57 44.72 -13.21
CA LYS A 238 -36.43 45.44 -12.28
C LYS A 238 -35.81 46.75 -11.77
N THR A 239 -34.47 46.85 -11.75
CA THR A 239 -33.71 48.10 -11.56
C THR A 239 -33.83 49.02 -12.77
#